data_AF-A0A9E3L0N6-F1
#
_entry.id   AF-A0A9E3L0N6-F1
#
_cell.length_a   1.000
_cell.length_b   1.000
_cell.length_c   1.000
_cell.angle_alpha   90.00
_cell.angle_beta   90.00
_cell.angle_gamma   90.00
#
_symmetry.space_group_name_H-M   'P 1'
#
loop_
_entity.id
_entity.type
_entity.pdbx_description
1 polymer ?
#
loop_
_entity_poly.entity_id
_entity_poly.type
_entity_poly.pdbx_seq_one_letter_code
_entity_poly.pdbx_strand_id
1 'polypeptide(L)'
;MSIFPAQAVDFGTRDEAVAMVKRVQEKFKKEGPDATFRAINAGAFNDRDLYPWVHTIDGTLHVANGAFPGIRGKNLHDMRDQDGKFTTQDFMRIATTPPYHGWSDFRWKNPQTGSIDDKSAWVERMGDYLVGVGIYKGEQPNKNTIGLISGSPNSDDTYLQMAYDLADVLNDGDNLRILPIAGIGGPRNIRDVRYVRGVDIGLTQTNILNNFRRSNERLGQFDDKIVYIAKLFNEEVHLVARPDITSLAQLKGLKVNLDARGSGTSYSMRDLFNALGIDVQEVSLSQVEAIEKVKSGEIAATALIAGKPVRSMSKLGGQDGLHLVPIPYPKQLQDDYLPAALTHEDYPELIARGETINTVAVSAVLIAYNWPKTNVDRYERVQRFVEAFFPKIAEFQKPPRHVKWREVNLTATLPGWKRFDAAQAWLDQHVGGDTNGGLSAGAEQAAGSRQAAASTGVSAGSGTTLPDRSTALYQEFLRWRQARGK
;
A
#
# COMPACT_ATOMS: atom_id res chain seq x y z
N MET A 1 20.63 13.56 33.25
CA MET A 1 20.47 14.32 32.00
C MET A 1 19.05 14.10 31.51
N SER A 2 18.18 15.09 31.69
CA SER A 2 16.81 15.04 31.18
C SER A 2 16.83 15.32 29.68
N ILE A 3 16.39 14.34 28.89
CA ILE A 3 16.14 14.52 27.46
C ILE A 3 14.73 15.11 27.35
N PHE A 4 14.63 16.41 27.08
CA PHE A 4 13.35 17.01 26.70
C PHE A 4 12.94 16.48 25.33
N PRO A 5 11.65 16.16 25.10
CA PRO A 5 11.16 15.88 23.76
C PRO A 5 11.30 17.16 22.93
N ALA A 6 11.99 17.08 21.79
CA ALA A 6 11.98 18.15 20.80
C ALA A 6 10.53 18.40 20.39
N GLN A 7 9.99 19.58 20.70
CA GLN A 7 8.70 20.01 20.19
C GLN A 7 8.79 19.99 18.66
N ALA A 8 7.75 19.43 18.01
CA ALA A 8 7.62 19.52 16.57
C ALA A 8 7.62 21.00 16.18
N VAL A 9 8.62 21.41 15.41
CA VAL A 9 8.73 22.78 14.92
C VAL A 9 7.64 22.97 13.87
N ASP A 10 6.68 23.84 14.18
CA ASP A 10 5.62 24.18 13.24
C ASP A 10 6.19 25.10 12.16
N PHE A 11 6.00 24.73 10.89
CA PHE A 11 6.50 25.46 9.71
C PHE A 11 5.35 26.18 9.00
N GLY A 12 5.66 27.30 8.36
CA GLY A 12 4.74 28.07 7.55
C GLY A 12 4.35 27.36 6.26
N THR A 13 3.19 27.73 5.73
CA THR A 13 2.61 27.22 4.49
C THR A 13 2.88 28.15 3.31
N ARG A 14 2.68 27.64 2.09
CA ARG A 14 2.81 28.45 0.86
C ARG A 14 1.86 29.65 0.85
N ASP A 15 0.63 29.46 1.31
CA ASP A 15 -0.38 30.52 1.35
C ASP A 15 0.00 31.61 2.36
N GLU A 16 0.53 31.22 3.52
CA GLU A 16 1.03 32.17 4.52
C GLU A 16 2.24 32.97 4.02
N ALA A 17 3.15 32.35 3.26
CA ALA A 17 4.26 33.06 2.63
C ALA A 17 3.79 34.10 1.60
N VAL A 18 2.84 33.75 0.73
CA VAL A 18 2.23 34.69 -0.23
C VAL A 18 1.49 35.81 0.51
N ALA A 19 0.73 35.49 1.56
CA ALA A 19 0.04 36.48 2.37
C ALA A 19 1.02 37.43 3.06
N MET A 20 2.17 36.95 3.53
CA MET A 20 3.21 37.80 4.12
C MET A 20 3.84 38.75 3.09
N VAL A 21 4.12 38.28 1.86
CA VAL A 21 4.60 39.16 0.77
C VAL A 21 3.60 40.29 0.51
N LYS A 22 2.31 39.99 0.46
CA LYS A 22 1.25 41.00 0.28
C LYS A 22 1.26 42.05 1.42
N ARG A 23 1.36 41.61 2.68
CA ARG A 23 1.47 42.53 3.83
C ARG A 23 2.71 43.43 3.76
N VAL A 24 3.85 42.89 3.30
CA VAL A 24 5.07 43.69 3.11
C VAL A 24 4.88 44.74 2.02
N GLN A 25 4.28 44.37 0.88
CA GLN A 25 4.00 45.32 -0.20
C GLN A 25 2.98 46.39 0.19
N GLU A 26 1.96 46.05 0.98
CA GLU A 26 1.00 47.02 1.51
C GLU A 26 1.69 48.07 2.37
N LYS A 27 2.60 47.65 3.26
CA LYS A 27 3.43 48.57 4.04
C LYS A 27 4.32 49.41 3.13
N PHE A 28 4.95 48.80 2.12
CA PHE A 28 5.79 49.51 1.15
C PHE A 28 5.02 50.63 0.42
N LYS A 29 3.79 50.34 -0.02
CA LYS A 29 2.91 51.32 -0.69
C LYS A 29 2.49 52.46 0.26
N LYS A 30 2.23 52.14 1.52
CA LYS A 30 1.69 53.10 2.50
C LYS A 30 2.76 53.98 3.14
N GLU A 31 3.91 53.41 3.46
CA GLU A 31 4.93 54.03 4.32
C GLU A 31 6.31 54.16 3.64
N GLY A 32 6.45 53.64 2.42
CA GLY A 32 7.67 53.73 1.63
C GLY A 32 8.77 52.71 1.98
N PRO A 33 9.88 52.72 1.22
CA PRO A 33 10.96 51.74 1.34
C PRO A 33 11.63 51.76 2.72
N ASP A 34 12.05 52.92 3.22
CA ASP A 34 12.82 53.02 4.46
C ASP A 34 12.07 52.49 5.68
N ALA A 35 10.79 52.85 5.82
CA ALA A 35 9.96 52.36 6.93
C ALA A 35 9.72 50.85 6.84
N THR A 36 9.53 50.34 5.62
CA THR A 36 9.31 48.92 5.36
C THR A 36 10.56 48.09 5.67
N PHE A 37 11.72 48.52 5.17
CA PHE A 37 12.98 47.81 5.40
C PHE A 37 13.38 47.81 6.87
N ARG A 38 13.16 48.91 7.61
CA ARG A 38 13.35 48.94 9.07
C ARG A 38 12.46 47.92 9.78
N ALA A 39 11.18 47.83 9.40
CA ALA A 39 10.26 46.86 10.00
C ALA A 39 10.65 45.40 9.71
N ILE A 40 11.04 45.10 8.47
CA ILE A 40 11.60 43.78 8.10
C ILE A 40 12.83 43.48 8.95
N ASN A 41 13.77 44.41 9.02
CA ASN A 41 15.04 44.22 9.73
C ASN A 41 14.89 44.07 11.25
N ALA A 42 13.81 44.62 11.82
CA ALA A 42 13.41 44.44 13.21
C ALA A 42 12.64 43.12 13.47
N GLY A 43 12.36 42.33 12.42
CA GLY A 43 11.63 41.07 12.53
C GLY A 43 10.11 41.25 12.71
N ALA A 44 9.55 42.43 12.41
CA ALA A 44 8.13 42.73 12.64
C ALA A 44 7.15 41.86 11.82
N PHE A 45 7.66 41.17 10.80
CA PHE A 45 6.88 40.26 9.96
C PHE A 45 7.18 38.78 10.26
N ASN A 46 8.19 38.48 11.09
CA ASN A 46 8.62 37.09 11.28
C ASN A 46 7.53 36.28 11.96
N ASP A 47 7.29 35.08 11.43
CA ASP A 47 6.35 34.11 11.98
C ASP A 47 6.90 32.71 11.72
N ARG A 48 7.18 31.95 12.79
CA ARG A 48 7.84 30.63 12.71
C ARG A 48 9.10 30.68 11.83
N ASP A 49 9.09 30.07 10.65
CA ASP A 49 10.19 30.04 9.68
C ASP A 49 10.02 31.05 8.53
N LEU A 50 8.86 31.72 8.48
CA LEU A 50 8.55 32.76 7.51
C LEU A 50 9.23 34.06 7.92
N TYR A 51 10.06 34.58 7.03
CA TYR A 51 10.67 35.89 7.15
C TYR A 51 10.81 36.53 5.76
N PRO A 52 10.52 37.83 5.62
CA PRO A 52 10.73 38.53 4.36
C PRO A 52 12.18 38.94 4.18
N TRP A 53 12.58 38.97 2.91
CA TRP A 53 13.84 39.55 2.47
C TRP A 53 13.63 40.36 1.19
N VAL A 54 14.52 41.31 0.94
CA VAL A 54 14.39 42.25 -0.18
C VAL A 54 15.74 42.42 -0.87
N HIS A 55 15.75 42.39 -2.20
CA HIS A 55 16.86 42.87 -3.02
C HIS A 55 16.44 44.07 -3.87
N THR A 56 17.41 44.84 -4.34
CA THR A 56 17.22 45.69 -5.52
C THR A 56 16.80 44.84 -6.72
N ILE A 57 16.05 45.41 -7.66
CA ILE A 57 15.49 44.65 -8.80
C ILE A 57 16.56 44.07 -9.73
N ASP A 58 17.75 44.69 -9.75
CA ASP A 58 18.95 44.21 -10.45
C ASP A 58 19.73 43.14 -9.66
N GLY A 59 19.24 42.74 -8.49
CA GLY A 59 19.82 41.73 -7.60
C GLY A 59 21.17 42.09 -6.97
N THR A 60 21.69 43.30 -7.19
CA THR A 60 23.04 43.69 -6.76
C THR A 60 23.15 43.92 -5.26
N LEU A 61 22.04 44.27 -4.58
CA LEU A 61 22.08 44.60 -3.16
C LEU A 61 20.95 43.92 -2.37
N HIS A 62 21.31 43.20 -1.32
CA HIS A 62 20.37 42.63 -0.36
C HIS A 62 20.00 43.65 0.73
N VAL A 63 18.90 44.38 0.54
CA VAL A 63 18.59 45.60 1.32
C VAL A 63 17.90 45.34 2.67
N ALA A 64 17.17 44.23 2.80
CA ALA A 64 16.49 43.88 4.05
C ALA A 64 16.39 42.36 4.23
N ASN A 65 16.49 41.88 5.47
CA ASN A 65 16.31 40.47 5.81
C ASN A 65 15.81 40.30 7.23
N GLY A 66 14.67 39.65 7.42
CA GLY A 66 14.08 39.41 8.73
C GLY A 66 14.82 38.41 9.62
N ALA A 67 15.64 37.51 9.07
CA ALA A 67 16.29 36.44 9.82
C ALA A 67 17.83 36.53 9.87
N PHE A 68 18.47 37.04 8.83
CA PHE A 68 19.93 36.99 8.66
C PHE A 68 20.53 38.41 8.55
N PRO A 69 20.88 39.07 9.67
CA PRO A 69 21.44 40.41 9.64
C PRO A 69 22.80 40.48 8.93
N GLY A 70 23.59 39.41 8.98
CA GLY A 70 24.94 39.36 8.41
C GLY A 70 25.03 39.38 6.88
N ILE A 71 23.91 39.36 6.16
CA ILE A 71 23.88 39.45 4.68
C ILE A 71 23.24 40.74 4.17
N ARG A 72 22.75 41.60 5.06
CA ARG A 72 22.21 42.92 4.68
C ARG A 72 23.35 43.77 4.10
N GLY A 73 23.07 44.47 3.00
CA GLY A 73 24.03 45.30 2.29
C GLY A 73 25.06 44.53 1.44
N LYS A 74 24.94 43.19 1.33
CA LYS A 74 25.85 42.39 0.50
C LYS A 74 25.30 42.19 -0.91
N ASN A 75 26.22 42.05 -1.86
CA ASN A 75 25.91 41.55 -3.19
C ASN A 75 25.94 40.02 -3.18
N LEU A 76 24.80 39.41 -3.53
CA LEU A 76 24.61 37.96 -3.57
C LEU A 76 24.33 37.46 -5.01
N HIS A 77 24.57 38.29 -6.02
CA HIS A 77 24.25 37.98 -7.42
C HIS A 77 24.91 36.68 -7.90
N ASP A 78 26.18 36.48 -7.57
CA ASP A 78 26.96 35.30 -8.00
C ASP A 78 27.06 34.21 -6.92
N MET A 79 26.33 34.38 -5.81
CA MET A 79 26.27 33.37 -4.76
C MET A 79 25.49 32.15 -5.26
N ARG A 80 26.09 30.98 -5.08
CA ARG A 80 25.47 29.70 -5.35
C ARG A 80 24.99 29.05 -4.07
N ASP A 81 23.85 28.37 -4.13
CA ASP A 81 23.48 27.42 -3.09
C ASP A 81 24.32 26.13 -3.18
N GLN A 82 24.04 25.15 -2.32
CA GLN A 82 24.78 23.88 -2.27
C GLN A 82 24.68 23.07 -3.57
N ASP A 83 23.63 23.26 -4.35
CA ASP A 83 23.40 22.55 -5.62
C ASP A 83 23.94 23.35 -6.83
N GLY A 84 24.63 24.47 -6.57
CA GLY A 84 25.26 25.30 -7.59
C GLY A 84 24.32 26.32 -8.25
N LYS A 85 23.09 26.49 -7.76
CA LYS A 85 22.11 27.42 -8.33
C LYS A 85 22.41 28.86 -7.94
N PHE A 86 22.44 29.76 -8.93
CA PHE A 86 22.49 31.21 -8.70
C PHE A 86 21.12 31.75 -8.23
N THR A 87 20.90 31.71 -6.92
CA THR A 87 19.61 32.02 -6.30
C THR A 87 19.13 33.45 -6.61
N THR A 88 19.99 34.45 -6.41
CA THR A 88 19.65 35.86 -6.66
C THR A 88 19.30 36.13 -8.12
N GLN A 89 20.02 35.50 -9.07
CA GLN A 89 19.73 35.64 -10.51
C GLN A 89 18.37 35.05 -10.86
N ASP A 90 17.99 33.92 -10.24
CA ASP A 90 16.67 33.33 -10.43
C ASP A 90 15.55 34.22 -9.87
N PHE A 91 15.78 34.85 -8.71
CA PHE A 91 14.83 35.81 -8.13
C PHE A 91 14.63 37.03 -9.03
N MET A 92 15.73 37.57 -9.58
CA MET A 92 15.67 38.67 -10.55
C MET A 92 14.88 38.26 -11.79
N ARG A 93 15.16 37.08 -12.34
CA ARG A 93 14.44 36.55 -13.50
C ARG A 93 12.94 36.48 -13.23
N ILE A 94 12.53 35.96 -12.07
CA ILE A 94 11.12 35.91 -11.65
C ILE A 94 10.50 37.31 -11.54
N ALA A 95 11.20 38.25 -10.89
CA ALA A 95 10.68 39.60 -10.66
C ALA A 95 10.69 40.49 -11.93
N THR A 96 11.45 40.14 -12.96
CA THR A 96 11.58 40.94 -14.20
C THR A 96 10.86 40.34 -15.41
N THR A 97 10.36 39.10 -15.30
CA THR A 97 9.60 38.41 -16.36
C THR A 97 8.12 38.36 -15.99
N PRO A 98 7.17 38.71 -16.88
CA PRO A 98 5.75 38.50 -16.63
C PRO A 98 5.46 37.05 -16.16
N PRO A 99 4.67 36.85 -15.10
CA PRO A 99 3.76 37.80 -14.43
C PRO A 99 4.40 38.65 -13.31
N TYR A 100 5.73 38.72 -13.23
CA TYR A 100 6.54 39.44 -12.23
C TYR A 100 6.45 38.86 -10.81
N HIS A 101 6.04 37.61 -10.71
CA HIS A 101 6.02 36.84 -9.49
C HIS A 101 6.12 35.33 -9.78
N GLY A 102 6.52 34.56 -8.77
CA GLY A 102 6.58 33.11 -8.87
C GLY A 102 7.35 32.45 -7.74
N TRP A 103 7.36 31.11 -7.74
CA TRP A 103 8.13 30.31 -6.79
C TRP A 103 9.55 30.06 -7.29
N SER A 104 10.51 30.12 -6.37
CA SER A 104 11.89 29.66 -6.57
C SER A 104 12.27 28.64 -5.50
N ASP A 105 12.75 27.47 -5.94
CA ASP A 105 13.28 26.42 -5.07
C ASP A 105 14.81 26.49 -4.99
N PHE A 106 15.38 26.43 -3.79
CA PHE A 106 16.82 26.51 -3.52
C PHE A 106 17.14 26.01 -2.12
N ARG A 107 18.42 25.77 -1.81
CA ARG A 107 18.85 25.40 -0.45
C ARG A 107 19.31 26.61 0.35
N TRP A 108 18.85 26.73 1.59
CA TRP A 108 19.20 27.87 2.44
C TRP A 108 19.34 27.49 3.90
N LYS A 109 20.15 28.25 4.64
CA LYS A 109 20.27 28.08 6.09
C LYS A 109 18.92 28.31 6.76
N ASN A 110 18.44 27.36 7.55
CA ASN A 110 17.21 27.47 8.32
C ASN A 110 17.50 28.16 9.68
N PRO A 111 16.82 29.27 10.01
CA PRO A 111 17.06 30.00 11.25
C PRO A 111 16.61 29.23 12.50
N GLN A 112 15.70 28.27 12.35
CA GLN A 112 15.19 27.46 13.46
C GLN A 112 16.08 26.25 13.76
N THR A 113 16.55 25.55 12.73
CA THR A 113 17.38 24.32 12.88
C THR A 113 18.88 24.60 12.83
N GLY A 114 19.29 25.70 12.19
CA GLY A 114 20.69 26.03 11.93
C GLY A 114 21.32 25.29 10.73
N SER A 115 20.64 24.27 10.19
CA SER A 115 21.08 23.45 9.05
C SER A 115 20.79 24.12 7.70
N ILE A 116 21.33 23.57 6.61
CA ILE A 116 20.98 23.97 5.25
C ILE A 116 19.89 23.03 4.73
N ASP A 117 18.68 23.57 4.67
CA ASP A 117 17.46 22.82 4.33
C ASP A 117 16.92 23.29 2.97
N ASP A 118 16.09 22.46 2.36
CA ASP A 118 15.36 22.82 1.14
C ASP A 118 14.39 23.96 1.42
N LYS A 119 14.35 24.95 0.53
CA LYS A 119 13.52 26.15 0.66
C LYS A 119 12.77 26.44 -0.63
N SER A 120 11.50 26.82 -0.50
CA SER A 120 10.67 27.34 -1.60
C SER A 120 10.26 28.76 -1.24
N ALA A 121 10.61 29.76 -2.06
CA ALA A 121 10.23 31.15 -1.82
C ALA A 121 9.32 31.71 -2.90
N TRP A 122 8.25 32.38 -2.49
CA TRP A 122 7.47 33.25 -3.35
C TRP A 122 8.27 34.54 -3.52
N VAL A 123 8.57 34.89 -4.76
CA VAL A 123 9.30 36.11 -5.14
C VAL A 123 8.36 36.97 -5.97
N GLU A 124 8.31 38.26 -5.67
CA GLU A 124 7.44 39.20 -6.36
C GLU A 124 8.09 40.58 -6.50
N ARG A 125 7.84 41.24 -7.63
CA ARG A 125 8.30 42.60 -7.88
C ARG A 125 7.63 43.60 -6.95
N MET A 126 8.42 44.49 -6.37
CA MET A 126 7.99 45.57 -5.47
C MET A 126 8.69 46.88 -5.85
N GLY A 127 8.20 47.54 -6.91
CA GLY A 127 8.81 48.74 -7.48
C GLY A 127 10.18 48.45 -8.10
N ASP A 128 11.20 49.17 -7.62
CA ASP A 128 12.62 48.97 -7.96
C ASP A 128 13.31 47.90 -7.09
N TYR A 129 12.50 47.13 -6.36
CA TYR A 129 12.94 46.03 -5.53
C TYR A 129 12.22 44.74 -5.92
N LEU A 130 12.74 43.63 -5.43
CA LEU A 130 12.03 42.36 -5.34
C LEU A 130 11.97 41.94 -3.88
N VAL A 131 10.83 41.37 -3.48
CA VAL A 131 10.60 40.83 -2.13
C VAL A 131 10.37 39.34 -2.23
N GLY A 132 10.90 38.59 -1.27
CA GLY A 132 10.60 37.19 -1.14
C GLY A 132 10.30 36.76 0.28
N VAL A 133 9.40 35.79 0.42
CA VAL A 133 9.15 35.04 1.66
C VAL A 133 9.13 33.58 1.26
N GLY A 134 9.81 32.73 2.03
CA GLY A 134 9.87 31.31 1.71
C GLY A 134 9.67 30.42 2.91
N ILE A 135 9.17 29.24 2.60
CA ILE A 135 8.97 28.12 3.51
C ILE A 135 10.15 27.16 3.41
N TYR A 136 10.60 26.65 4.54
CA TYR A 136 11.48 25.48 4.49
C TYR A 136 10.61 24.26 4.21
N LYS A 137 11.01 23.51 3.18
CA LYS A 137 10.53 22.16 3.00
C LYS A 137 11.23 21.39 4.10
N GLY A 138 10.55 21.26 5.25
CA GLY A 138 11.10 20.47 6.34
C GLY A 138 11.54 19.14 5.76
N GLU A 139 12.82 18.78 5.91
CA GLU A 139 13.33 17.46 5.54
C GLU A 139 12.53 16.45 6.36
N GLN A 140 11.39 16.04 5.82
CA GLN A 140 10.67 14.88 6.26
C GLN A 140 10.57 13.95 5.07
N PRO A 141 11.70 13.45 4.52
CA PRO A 141 11.67 12.35 3.57
C PRO A 141 10.88 11.15 4.12
N ASN A 142 10.60 11.13 5.42
CA ASN A 142 9.73 10.17 6.06
C ASN A 142 8.24 10.60 6.14
N LYS A 143 7.82 11.85 6.39
CA LYS A 143 6.41 12.18 6.78
C LYS A 143 5.35 11.71 5.77
N ASN A 144 5.73 11.63 4.50
CA ASN A 144 4.90 11.18 3.37
C ASN A 144 5.33 9.82 2.81
N THR A 145 6.31 9.16 3.43
CA THR A 145 6.87 7.91 2.92
C THR A 145 6.38 6.72 3.71
N ILE A 146 5.75 5.76 3.05
CA ILE A 146 5.31 4.49 3.62
C ILE A 146 6.31 3.40 3.23
N GLY A 147 6.94 2.76 4.21
CA GLY A 147 7.64 1.51 3.96
C GLY A 147 6.65 0.34 3.95
N LEU A 148 6.58 -0.36 2.81
CA LEU A 148 5.71 -1.50 2.60
C LEU A 148 6.55 -2.78 2.50
N ILE A 149 6.55 -3.61 3.55
CA ILE A 149 7.21 -4.92 3.49
C ILE A 149 6.37 -5.93 2.69
N SER A 150 7.01 -6.56 1.70
CA SER A 150 6.36 -7.40 0.69
C SER A 150 6.90 -8.84 0.70
N GLY A 151 6.96 -9.49 -0.46
CA GLY A 151 7.42 -10.87 -0.64
C GLY A 151 8.91 -10.97 -0.95
N SER A 152 9.33 -12.19 -1.25
CA SER A 152 10.72 -12.52 -1.55
C SER A 152 11.00 -12.35 -3.04
N PRO A 153 12.11 -11.70 -3.45
CA PRO A 153 12.51 -11.65 -4.86
C PRO A 153 12.95 -13.01 -5.40
N ASN A 154 13.19 -13.97 -4.50
CA ASN A 154 13.59 -15.33 -4.84
C ASN A 154 12.41 -16.32 -4.77
N SER A 155 11.23 -15.87 -4.36
CA SER A 155 9.99 -16.62 -4.51
C SER A 155 9.21 -16.05 -5.69
N ASP A 156 8.42 -16.89 -6.34
CA ASP A 156 7.50 -16.46 -7.40
C ASP A 156 6.13 -16.07 -6.82
N ASP A 157 6.13 -15.47 -5.61
CA ASP A 157 4.94 -14.98 -4.92
C ASP A 157 4.39 -13.68 -5.52
N THR A 158 3.17 -13.35 -5.12
CA THR A 158 2.41 -12.22 -5.66
C THR A 158 2.77 -10.88 -4.99
N TYR A 159 3.43 -10.89 -3.82
CA TYR A 159 3.49 -9.70 -2.96
C TYR A 159 4.38 -8.58 -3.52
N LEU A 160 5.49 -8.92 -4.17
CA LEU A 160 6.35 -7.91 -4.78
C LEU A 160 5.62 -7.17 -5.91
N GLN A 161 4.91 -7.89 -6.79
CA GLN A 161 4.11 -7.27 -7.84
C GLN A 161 3.04 -6.35 -7.25
N MET A 162 2.36 -6.78 -6.18
CA MET A 162 1.35 -5.96 -5.50
C MET A 162 1.95 -4.69 -4.89
N ALA A 163 3.15 -4.79 -4.30
CA ALA A 163 3.85 -3.65 -3.73
C ALA A 163 4.29 -2.65 -4.82
N TYR A 164 4.74 -3.14 -5.97
CA TYR A 164 5.03 -2.30 -7.13
C TYR A 164 3.77 -1.63 -7.67
N ASP A 165 2.66 -2.36 -7.81
CA ASP A 165 1.38 -1.80 -8.26
C ASP A 165 0.91 -0.67 -7.31
N LEU A 166 1.04 -0.88 -5.99
CA LEU A 166 0.76 0.15 -4.97
C LEU A 166 1.64 1.39 -5.14
N ALA A 167 2.96 1.22 -5.35
CA ALA A 167 3.85 2.35 -5.57
C ALA A 167 3.52 3.10 -6.87
N ASP A 168 3.26 2.38 -7.96
CA ASP A 168 3.03 2.99 -9.28
C ASP A 168 1.73 3.80 -9.34
N VAL A 169 0.68 3.36 -8.62
CA VAL A 169 -0.63 4.04 -8.60
C VAL A 169 -0.72 5.14 -7.55
N LEU A 170 0.00 5.02 -6.44
CA LEU A 170 -0.15 5.90 -5.27
C LEU A 170 0.96 6.93 -5.10
N ASN A 171 2.15 6.73 -5.68
CA ASN A 171 3.20 7.73 -5.61
C ASN A 171 2.76 9.03 -6.29
N ASP A 172 2.87 10.14 -5.58
CA ASP A 172 2.42 11.45 -6.04
C ASP A 172 3.36 12.55 -5.53
N GLY A 173 4.43 12.81 -6.29
CA GLY A 173 5.43 13.84 -5.98
C GLY A 173 5.86 13.85 -4.52
N ASP A 174 5.65 14.99 -3.86
CA ASP A 174 5.95 15.21 -2.44
C ASP A 174 4.75 14.88 -1.50
N ASN A 175 3.63 14.38 -2.02
CA ASN A 175 2.41 14.11 -1.23
C ASN A 175 2.39 12.72 -0.61
N LEU A 176 2.82 11.70 -1.36
CA LEU A 176 2.89 10.31 -0.92
C LEU A 176 3.98 9.55 -1.68
N ARG A 177 4.78 8.78 -0.95
CA ARG A 177 5.77 7.85 -1.50
C ARG A 177 5.66 6.49 -0.84
N ILE A 178 5.31 5.47 -1.60
CA ILE A 178 5.43 4.08 -1.19
C ILE A 178 6.84 3.61 -1.53
N LEU A 179 7.50 3.03 -0.55
CA LEU A 179 8.76 2.30 -0.69
C LEU A 179 8.48 0.81 -0.55
N PRO A 180 8.35 0.06 -1.66
CA PRO A 180 8.35 -1.39 -1.62
C PRO A 180 9.65 -1.92 -1.02
N ILE A 181 9.55 -2.73 0.02
CA ILE A 181 10.68 -3.40 0.66
C ILE A 181 10.55 -4.89 0.36
N ALA A 182 11.59 -5.46 -0.24
CA ALA A 182 11.71 -6.90 -0.42
C ALA A 182 11.82 -7.58 0.94
N GLY A 183 10.94 -8.53 1.21
CA GLY A 183 10.88 -9.29 2.45
C GLY A 183 11.10 -10.77 2.18
N ILE A 184 10.65 -11.61 3.11
CA ILE A 184 10.51 -13.06 2.88
C ILE A 184 9.03 -13.50 2.95
N GLY A 185 8.12 -12.59 3.32
CA GLY A 185 6.71 -12.91 3.51
C GLY A 185 6.39 -13.48 4.90
N GLY A 186 5.16 -13.98 5.01
CA GLY A 186 4.73 -14.82 6.13
C GLY A 186 4.92 -14.22 7.54
N PRO A 187 5.42 -15.02 8.51
CA PRO A 187 5.66 -14.61 9.90
C PRO A 187 6.61 -13.42 10.06
N ARG A 188 7.61 -13.33 9.19
CA ARG A 188 8.68 -12.33 9.29
C ARG A 188 8.12 -10.92 9.03
N ASN A 189 7.24 -10.78 8.04
CA ASN A 189 6.60 -9.50 7.73
C ASN A 189 5.78 -8.95 8.91
N ILE A 190 5.07 -9.81 9.65
CA ILE A 190 4.33 -9.41 10.86
C ILE A 190 5.30 -8.83 11.90
N ARG A 191 6.45 -9.48 12.11
CA ARG A 191 7.49 -9.01 13.03
C ARG A 191 8.16 -7.73 12.52
N ASP A 192 8.31 -7.58 11.21
CA ASP A 192 8.94 -6.39 10.61
C ASP A 192 8.05 -5.16 10.74
N VAL A 193 6.76 -5.30 10.45
CA VAL A 193 5.75 -4.26 10.74
C VAL A 193 5.76 -3.87 12.23
N ARG A 194 6.01 -4.84 13.13
CA ARG A 194 6.04 -4.55 14.57
C ARG A 194 7.31 -3.86 15.06
N TYR A 195 8.47 -4.23 14.53
CA TYR A 195 9.75 -3.94 15.17
C TYR A 195 10.75 -3.19 14.28
N VAL A 196 10.64 -3.29 12.96
CA VAL A 196 11.60 -2.69 12.04
C VAL A 196 11.23 -1.24 11.80
N ARG A 197 12.16 -0.33 12.14
CA ARG A 197 11.97 1.09 11.89
C ARG A 197 11.87 1.35 10.39
N GLY A 198 10.84 2.09 9.99
CA GLY A 198 10.61 2.43 8.59
C GLY A 198 9.79 1.38 7.83
N VAL A 199 9.35 0.29 8.47
CA VAL A 199 8.29 -0.58 7.94
C VAL A 199 6.98 -0.16 8.60
N ASP A 200 6.07 0.43 7.82
CA ASP A 200 4.81 0.98 8.33
C ASP A 200 3.65 0.00 8.11
N ILE A 201 3.65 -0.66 6.95
CA ILE A 201 2.62 -1.61 6.53
C ILE A 201 3.28 -2.85 5.91
N GLY A 202 2.55 -3.96 5.82
CA GLY A 202 3.07 -5.19 5.26
C GLY A 202 2.01 -6.13 4.71
N LEU A 203 2.43 -7.01 3.81
CA LEU A 203 1.61 -8.09 3.29
C LEU A 203 1.85 -9.39 4.07
N THR A 204 0.78 -10.10 4.42
CA THR A 204 0.85 -11.42 5.06
C THR A 204 -0.45 -12.20 4.82
N GLN A 205 -0.56 -13.38 5.42
CA GLN A 205 -1.67 -14.31 5.26
C GLN A 205 -2.52 -14.40 6.53
N THR A 206 -3.82 -14.56 6.34
CA THR A 206 -4.82 -14.67 7.42
C THR A 206 -4.57 -15.84 8.39
N ASN A 207 -4.22 -17.03 7.88
CA ASN A 207 -3.91 -18.19 8.70
C ASN A 207 -2.67 -17.96 9.59
N ILE A 208 -1.65 -17.29 9.05
CA ILE A 208 -0.44 -16.91 9.79
C ILE A 208 -0.81 -15.92 10.90
N LEU A 209 -1.58 -14.87 10.59
CA LEU A 209 -2.08 -13.94 11.59
C LEU A 209 -2.84 -14.69 12.71
N ASN A 210 -3.79 -15.56 12.34
CA ASN A 210 -4.56 -16.35 13.30
C ASN A 210 -3.69 -17.27 14.16
N ASN A 211 -2.66 -17.89 13.58
CA ASN A 211 -1.71 -18.69 14.33
C ASN A 211 -0.91 -17.82 15.31
N PHE A 212 -0.36 -16.68 14.88
CA PHE A 212 0.33 -15.72 15.76
C PHE A 212 -0.52 -15.29 16.96
N ARG A 213 -1.83 -15.08 16.75
CA ARG A 213 -2.78 -14.76 17.82
C ARG A 213 -3.00 -15.96 18.77
N ARG A 214 -3.07 -17.19 18.25
CA ARG A 214 -3.29 -18.43 19.04
C ARG A 214 -2.05 -18.88 19.81
N SER A 215 -0.87 -18.84 19.19
CA SER A 215 0.39 -19.36 19.72
C SER A 215 0.98 -18.49 20.84
N ASN A 216 0.45 -17.28 21.02
CA ASN A 216 0.93 -16.32 22.01
C ASN A 216 2.45 -16.07 21.88
N GLU A 217 3.00 -16.10 20.65
CA GLU A 217 4.38 -15.71 20.31
C GLU A 217 4.63 -14.24 20.70
N ARG A 218 4.72 -13.93 22.01
CA ARG A 218 4.93 -12.62 22.64
C ARG A 218 4.28 -11.41 21.91
N LEU A 219 3.13 -11.62 21.27
CA LEU A 219 2.16 -10.57 20.95
C LEU A 219 1.23 -10.32 22.13
N GLY A 220 1.32 -11.12 23.21
CA GLY A 220 0.63 -10.90 24.48
C GLY A 220 -0.88 -11.09 24.40
N GLN A 221 -1.50 -11.55 25.49
CA GLN A 221 -2.95 -11.73 25.58
C GLN A 221 -3.77 -10.41 25.56
N PHE A 222 -3.16 -9.26 25.20
CA PHE A 222 -3.80 -7.94 25.20
C PHE A 222 -3.27 -6.94 24.16
N ASP A 223 -2.33 -7.30 23.27
CA ASP A 223 -1.63 -6.27 22.47
C ASP A 223 -2.28 -6.11 21.08
N ASP A 224 -3.13 -5.10 21.00
CA ASP A 224 -3.78 -4.51 19.82
C ASP A 224 -2.81 -3.98 18.76
N LYS A 225 -1.53 -4.39 18.75
CA LYS A 225 -0.44 -3.74 17.99
C LYS A 225 -0.44 -4.01 16.50
N ILE A 226 -1.12 -5.05 16.03
CA ILE A 226 -1.28 -5.32 14.61
C ILE A 226 -2.75 -5.22 14.26
N VAL A 227 -3.05 -4.41 13.27
CA VAL A 227 -4.39 -4.21 12.70
C VAL A 227 -4.34 -4.48 11.20
N TYR A 228 -5.48 -4.79 10.61
CA TYR A 228 -5.57 -4.89 9.15
C TYR A 228 -6.08 -3.59 8.53
N ILE A 229 -5.57 -3.23 7.36
CA ILE A 229 -6.11 -2.15 6.54
C ILE A 229 -7.20 -2.72 5.62
N ALA A 230 -6.86 -3.77 4.86
CA ALA A 230 -7.77 -4.41 3.92
C ALA A 230 -7.42 -5.90 3.73
N LYS A 231 -8.45 -6.73 3.56
CA LYS A 231 -8.30 -8.05 2.92
C LYS A 231 -8.16 -7.81 1.42
N LEU A 232 -7.16 -8.40 0.79
CA LEU A 232 -6.84 -8.15 -0.61
C LEU A 232 -7.42 -9.23 -1.53
N PHE A 233 -6.77 -10.40 -1.60
CA PHE A 233 -7.13 -11.47 -2.53
C PHE A 233 -6.84 -12.84 -1.90
N ASN A 234 -7.29 -13.90 -2.56
CA ASN A 234 -6.92 -15.26 -2.18
C ASN A 234 -5.64 -15.71 -2.89
N GLU A 235 -4.81 -16.44 -2.14
CA GLU A 235 -3.58 -17.10 -2.60
C GLU A 235 -3.81 -18.61 -2.59
N GLU A 236 -3.77 -19.23 -3.76
CA GLU A 236 -3.98 -20.66 -3.94
C GLU A 236 -2.71 -21.46 -3.67
N VAL A 237 -2.88 -22.67 -3.11
CA VAL A 237 -1.80 -23.64 -3.03
C VAL A 237 -1.60 -24.31 -4.40
N HIS A 238 -0.39 -24.17 -4.92
CA HIS A 238 0.11 -24.83 -6.12
C HIS A 238 1.09 -25.91 -5.69
N LEU A 239 0.72 -27.18 -5.83
CA LEU A 239 1.59 -28.32 -5.54
C LEU A 239 1.93 -29.01 -6.85
N VAL A 240 3.18 -28.93 -7.26
CA VAL A 240 3.65 -29.51 -8.52
C VAL A 240 4.48 -30.75 -8.24
N ALA A 241 4.19 -31.84 -8.95
CA ALA A 241 4.91 -33.10 -8.84
C ALA A 241 5.03 -33.78 -10.21
N ARG A 242 5.70 -34.95 -10.24
CA ARG A 242 5.66 -35.86 -11.39
C ARG A 242 4.33 -36.65 -11.42
N PRO A 243 3.93 -37.22 -12.58
CA PRO A 243 2.63 -37.89 -12.75
C PRO A 243 2.36 -39.08 -11.82
N ASP A 244 3.40 -39.72 -11.29
CA ASP A 244 3.30 -40.83 -10.35
C ASP A 244 2.79 -40.40 -8.96
N ILE A 245 2.92 -39.11 -8.61
CA ILE A 245 2.43 -38.51 -7.37
C ILE A 245 1.10 -37.80 -7.64
N THR A 246 -0.02 -38.44 -7.34
CA THR A 246 -1.38 -37.94 -7.59
C THR A 246 -2.10 -37.49 -6.32
N SER A 247 -1.51 -37.68 -5.14
CA SER A 247 -2.12 -37.34 -3.86
C SER A 247 -1.09 -36.93 -2.80
N LEU A 248 -1.53 -36.15 -1.81
CA LEU A 248 -0.66 -35.75 -0.70
C LEU A 248 -0.13 -36.94 0.12
N ALA A 249 -0.90 -38.03 0.22
CA ALA A 249 -0.50 -39.20 0.99
C ALA A 249 0.79 -39.85 0.46
N GLN A 250 1.03 -39.76 -0.86
CA GLN A 250 2.24 -40.30 -1.50
C GLN A 250 3.50 -39.48 -1.19
N LEU A 251 3.35 -38.26 -0.66
CA LEU A 251 4.50 -37.44 -0.26
C LEU A 251 5.12 -37.86 1.06
N LYS A 252 4.50 -38.80 1.79
CA LYS A 252 4.95 -39.21 3.12
C LYS A 252 6.40 -39.71 3.08
N GLY A 253 7.27 -39.06 3.85
CA GLY A 253 8.70 -39.36 3.95
C GLY A 253 9.53 -38.93 2.73
N LEU A 254 8.92 -38.33 1.70
CA LEU A 254 9.62 -37.85 0.51
C LEU A 254 10.11 -36.42 0.68
N LYS A 255 11.11 -36.04 -0.13
CA LYS A 255 11.61 -34.66 -0.18
C LYS A 255 10.62 -33.74 -0.88
N VAL A 256 10.17 -32.70 -0.19
CA VAL A 256 9.22 -31.72 -0.74
C VAL A 256 9.74 -30.31 -0.51
N ASN A 257 9.83 -29.52 -1.59
CA ASN A 257 10.19 -28.12 -1.48
C ASN A 257 9.01 -27.30 -0.98
N LEU A 258 9.21 -26.55 0.11
CA LEU A 258 8.19 -25.65 0.67
C LEU A 258 8.56 -24.18 0.48
N ASP A 259 9.31 -23.86 -0.59
CA ASP A 259 9.85 -22.53 -0.85
C ASP A 259 10.87 -22.09 0.22
N ALA A 260 11.31 -20.82 0.18
CA ALA A 260 12.30 -20.27 1.09
C ALA A 260 11.91 -20.46 2.57
N ARG A 261 12.86 -20.94 3.38
CA ARG A 261 12.68 -21.14 4.82
C ARG A 261 12.19 -19.85 5.49
N GLY A 262 11.01 -19.92 6.12
CA GLY A 262 10.40 -18.79 6.83
C GLY A 262 9.45 -17.95 5.97
N SER A 263 9.28 -18.29 4.68
CA SER A 263 8.25 -17.68 3.83
C SER A 263 6.84 -18.08 4.26
N GLY A 264 5.84 -17.35 3.75
CA GLY A 264 4.43 -17.69 3.97
C GLY A 264 4.09 -19.09 3.47
N THR A 265 4.60 -19.47 2.29
CA THR A 265 4.48 -20.84 1.75
C THR A 265 5.06 -21.87 2.70
N SER A 266 6.31 -21.71 3.15
CA SER A 266 6.96 -22.72 4.01
C SER A 266 6.21 -22.93 5.32
N TYR A 267 5.73 -21.84 5.92
CA TYR A 267 4.97 -21.87 7.16
C TYR A 267 3.60 -22.54 6.95
N SER A 268 2.83 -22.02 5.99
CA SER A 268 1.46 -22.45 5.73
C SER A 268 1.38 -23.88 5.18
N MET A 269 2.37 -24.33 4.40
CA MET A 269 2.42 -25.72 3.95
C MET A 269 2.78 -26.69 5.06
N ARG A 270 3.67 -26.30 5.99
CA ARG A 270 3.98 -27.12 7.16
C ARG A 270 2.74 -27.29 8.05
N ASP A 271 2.01 -26.22 8.31
CA ASP A 271 0.75 -26.26 9.06
C ASP A 271 -0.31 -27.14 8.37
N LEU A 272 -0.45 -27.02 7.05
CA LEU A 272 -1.35 -27.86 6.24
C LEU A 272 -0.99 -29.34 6.34
N PHE A 273 0.29 -29.68 6.15
CA PHE A 273 0.77 -31.06 6.25
C PHE A 273 0.57 -31.65 7.65
N ASN A 274 0.84 -30.87 8.70
CA ASN A 274 0.59 -31.26 10.08
C ASN A 274 -0.90 -31.52 10.34
N ALA A 275 -1.80 -30.64 9.87
CA ALA A 275 -3.24 -30.79 10.02
C ALA A 275 -3.79 -32.04 9.31
N LEU A 276 -3.13 -32.48 8.23
CA LEU A 276 -3.48 -33.67 7.47
C LEU A 276 -2.71 -34.94 7.91
N GLY A 277 -1.77 -34.83 8.85
CA GLY A 277 -0.95 -35.95 9.32
C GLY A 277 0.03 -36.49 8.27
N ILE A 278 0.55 -35.61 7.41
CA ILE A 278 1.46 -35.97 6.31
C ILE A 278 2.85 -35.47 6.66
N ASP A 279 3.76 -36.39 6.97
CA ASP A 279 5.14 -36.06 7.30
C ASP A 279 6.00 -36.06 6.03
N VAL A 280 6.69 -34.96 5.74
CA VAL A 280 7.53 -34.78 4.55
C VAL A 280 8.95 -34.37 4.95
N GLN A 281 9.94 -34.72 4.13
CA GLN A 281 11.30 -34.20 4.28
C GLN A 281 11.36 -32.81 3.62
N GLU A 282 11.16 -31.75 4.42
CA GLU A 282 11.20 -30.37 3.93
C GLU A 282 12.58 -30.02 3.34
N VAL A 283 12.57 -29.46 2.14
CA VAL A 283 13.69 -28.73 1.55
C VAL A 283 13.28 -27.29 1.22
N SER A 284 14.26 -26.39 1.10
CA SER A 284 14.03 -24.97 0.81
C SER A 284 14.87 -24.51 -0.37
N LEU A 285 14.21 -24.22 -1.48
CA LEU A 285 14.79 -23.87 -2.77
C LEU A 285 13.93 -22.79 -3.43
N SER A 286 14.52 -22.03 -4.36
CA SER A 286 13.74 -21.15 -5.24
C SER A 286 12.79 -21.98 -6.13
N GLN A 287 11.68 -21.40 -6.57
CA GLN A 287 10.71 -22.13 -7.40
C GLN A 287 11.30 -22.64 -8.71
N VAL A 288 12.16 -21.86 -9.35
CA VAL A 288 12.82 -22.25 -10.60
C VAL A 288 13.75 -23.45 -10.38
N GLU A 289 14.55 -23.42 -9.31
CA GLU A 289 15.43 -24.55 -8.97
C GLU A 289 14.63 -25.80 -8.56
N ALA A 290 13.59 -25.61 -7.75
CA ALA A 290 12.76 -26.70 -7.26
C ALA A 290 12.07 -27.45 -8.41
N ILE A 291 11.53 -26.73 -9.40
CA ILE A 291 10.92 -27.34 -10.59
C ILE A 291 11.92 -28.25 -11.31
N GLU A 292 13.16 -27.80 -11.54
CA GLU A 292 14.19 -28.63 -12.18
C GLU A 292 14.55 -29.86 -11.34
N LYS A 293 14.54 -29.75 -10.01
CA LYS A 293 14.76 -30.90 -9.11
C LYS A 293 13.57 -31.85 -9.02
N VAL A 294 12.34 -31.38 -9.27
CA VAL A 294 11.18 -32.27 -9.44
C VAL A 294 11.33 -33.05 -10.76
N LYS A 295 11.73 -32.40 -11.85
CA LYS A 295 11.98 -33.05 -13.14
C LYS A 295 13.06 -34.12 -13.05
N SER A 296 14.16 -33.85 -12.34
CA SER A 296 15.29 -34.79 -12.21
C SER A 296 15.02 -35.97 -11.27
N GLY A 297 13.98 -35.91 -10.45
CA GLY A 297 13.73 -36.92 -9.42
C GLY A 297 14.38 -36.67 -8.07
N GLU A 298 15.20 -35.61 -7.92
CA GLU A 298 15.92 -35.30 -6.68
C GLU A 298 14.96 -34.94 -5.54
N ILE A 299 13.83 -34.30 -5.87
CA ILE A 299 12.72 -34.03 -4.94
C ILE A 299 11.40 -34.54 -5.55
N ALA A 300 10.43 -34.85 -4.69
CA ALA A 300 9.15 -35.43 -5.12
C ALA A 300 8.15 -34.37 -5.59
N ALA A 301 8.14 -33.21 -4.94
CA ALA A 301 7.22 -32.13 -5.27
C ALA A 301 7.76 -30.76 -4.82
N THR A 302 7.18 -29.69 -5.37
CA THR A 302 7.38 -28.32 -4.91
C THR A 302 6.03 -27.64 -4.66
N ALA A 303 5.93 -26.89 -3.57
CA ALA A 303 4.73 -26.15 -3.19
C ALA A 303 4.96 -24.64 -3.25
N LEU A 304 3.93 -23.90 -3.67
CA LEU A 304 3.89 -22.44 -3.62
C LEU A 304 2.48 -21.99 -3.25
N ILE A 305 2.38 -21.01 -2.35
CA ILE A 305 1.12 -20.32 -2.06
C ILE A 305 1.22 -18.91 -2.63
N ALA A 306 0.44 -18.63 -3.66
CA ALA A 306 0.47 -17.35 -4.38
C ALA A 306 -0.86 -17.13 -5.10
N GLY A 307 -1.16 -15.87 -5.43
CA GLY A 307 -2.29 -15.53 -6.26
C GLY A 307 -2.07 -15.93 -7.72
N LYS A 308 -2.96 -16.77 -8.26
CA LYS A 308 -2.95 -17.16 -9.68
C LYS A 308 -3.26 -16.00 -10.65
N PRO A 309 -2.72 -16.03 -11.89
CA PRO A 309 -1.77 -17.00 -12.41
C PRO A 309 -0.34 -16.71 -11.94
N VAL A 310 0.40 -17.76 -11.61
CA VAL A 310 1.80 -17.70 -11.16
C VAL A 310 2.74 -17.86 -12.37
N ARG A 311 3.75 -16.99 -12.48
CA ARG A 311 4.64 -16.90 -13.66
C ARG A 311 5.41 -18.20 -13.94
N SER A 312 5.97 -18.83 -12.92
CA SER A 312 6.71 -20.08 -13.00
C SER A 312 5.81 -21.23 -13.45
N MET A 313 4.57 -21.26 -12.97
CA MET A 313 3.57 -22.27 -13.35
C MET A 313 3.08 -22.06 -14.78
N SER A 314 2.83 -20.82 -15.20
CA SER A 314 2.43 -20.50 -16.58
C SER A 314 3.49 -20.79 -17.63
N LYS A 315 4.75 -21.03 -17.22
CA LYS A 315 5.84 -21.43 -18.12
C LYS A 315 6.00 -22.94 -18.27
N LEU A 316 5.36 -23.73 -17.40
CA LEU A 316 5.36 -25.19 -17.51
C LEU A 316 4.43 -25.61 -18.65
N GLY A 317 4.80 -26.68 -19.36
CA GLY A 317 3.91 -27.33 -20.32
C GLY A 317 4.05 -28.84 -20.31
N GLY A 318 3.25 -29.52 -21.15
CA GLY A 318 3.13 -30.98 -21.14
C GLY A 318 4.46 -31.73 -21.30
N GLN A 319 5.42 -31.17 -22.05
CA GLN A 319 6.77 -31.73 -22.23
C GLN A 319 7.61 -31.76 -20.95
N ASP A 320 7.27 -30.95 -19.95
CA ASP A 320 7.99 -30.92 -18.67
C ASP A 320 7.71 -32.16 -17.81
N GLY A 321 6.67 -32.94 -18.15
CA GLY A 321 6.33 -34.16 -17.43
C GLY A 321 5.95 -33.89 -15.98
N LEU A 322 5.30 -32.76 -15.71
CA LEU A 322 4.85 -32.33 -14.39
C LEU A 322 3.34 -32.07 -14.40
N HIS A 323 2.70 -32.13 -13.23
CA HIS A 323 1.29 -31.82 -13.06
C HIS A 323 0.99 -31.18 -11.70
N LEU A 324 -0.20 -30.62 -11.56
CA LEU A 324 -0.71 -30.06 -10.30
C LEU A 324 -1.43 -31.16 -9.49
N VAL A 325 -0.96 -31.39 -8.26
CA VAL A 325 -1.54 -32.37 -7.34
C VAL A 325 -2.73 -31.74 -6.61
N PRO A 326 -3.92 -32.37 -6.64
CA PRO A 326 -5.09 -31.84 -5.94
C PRO A 326 -4.92 -31.90 -4.42
N ILE A 327 -5.45 -30.89 -3.73
CA ILE A 327 -5.45 -30.81 -2.27
C ILE A 327 -6.90 -30.86 -1.78
N PRO A 328 -7.26 -31.85 -0.95
CA PRO A 328 -8.60 -31.94 -0.40
C PRO A 328 -8.86 -30.83 0.62
N TYR A 329 -10.12 -30.48 0.84
CA TYR A 329 -10.55 -29.51 1.86
C TYR A 329 -11.39 -30.20 2.95
N PRO A 330 -10.76 -31.01 3.83
CA PRO A 330 -11.46 -31.67 4.92
C PRO A 330 -11.71 -30.69 6.07
N LYS A 331 -12.53 -31.10 7.05
CA LYS A 331 -12.95 -30.27 8.18
C LYS A 331 -11.78 -29.62 8.94
N GLN A 332 -10.65 -30.32 9.04
CA GLN A 332 -9.43 -29.87 9.73
C GLN A 332 -8.83 -28.58 9.15
N LEU A 333 -9.12 -28.25 7.88
CA LEU A 333 -8.58 -27.05 7.23
C LEU A 333 -9.55 -25.86 7.27
N GLN A 334 -10.79 -26.05 7.71
CA GLN A 334 -11.86 -25.04 7.55
C GLN A 334 -11.66 -23.76 8.38
N ASP A 335 -10.88 -23.83 9.45
CA ASP A 335 -10.65 -22.68 10.34
C ASP A 335 -9.69 -21.66 9.73
N ASP A 336 -8.77 -22.10 8.87
CA ASP A 336 -7.64 -21.29 8.40
C ASP A 336 -7.50 -21.24 6.86
N TYR A 337 -8.18 -22.13 6.13
CA TYR A 337 -8.13 -22.21 4.68
C TYR A 337 -9.52 -22.11 4.06
N LEU A 338 -9.55 -21.68 2.80
CA LEU A 338 -10.73 -21.62 1.95
C LEU A 338 -10.66 -22.71 0.87
N PRO A 339 -11.79 -23.29 0.44
CA PRO A 339 -11.80 -24.14 -0.74
C PRO A 339 -11.45 -23.30 -1.97
N ALA A 340 -10.62 -23.85 -2.85
CA ALA A 340 -10.17 -23.18 -4.06
C ALA A 340 -10.00 -24.17 -5.21
N ALA A 341 -9.77 -23.64 -6.40
CA ALA A 341 -9.65 -24.40 -7.63
C ALA A 341 -8.68 -23.72 -8.60
N LEU A 342 -7.92 -24.53 -9.31
CA LEU A 342 -7.11 -24.13 -10.46
C LEU A 342 -7.78 -24.66 -11.74
N THR A 343 -7.82 -23.83 -12.77
CA THR A 343 -8.59 -24.06 -14.01
C THR A 343 -7.71 -23.90 -15.24
N HIS A 344 -8.20 -24.36 -16.39
CA HIS A 344 -7.54 -24.17 -17.69
C HIS A 344 -7.22 -22.69 -17.98
N GLU A 345 -8.11 -21.76 -17.60
CA GLU A 345 -7.91 -20.32 -17.80
C GLU A 345 -6.74 -19.79 -16.97
N ASP A 346 -6.41 -20.43 -15.85
CA ASP A 346 -5.24 -20.08 -15.03
C ASP A 346 -3.95 -20.67 -15.65
N TYR A 347 -3.99 -21.93 -16.07
CA TYR A 347 -2.83 -22.69 -16.56
C TYR A 347 -3.18 -23.60 -17.77
N PRO A 348 -3.26 -23.04 -18.99
CA PRO A 348 -3.76 -23.77 -20.17
C PRO A 348 -2.95 -25.01 -20.55
N GLU A 349 -1.64 -24.97 -20.29
CA GLU A 349 -0.69 -26.03 -20.64
C GLU A 349 -0.59 -27.14 -19.58
N LEU A 350 -1.16 -26.92 -18.40
CA LEU A 350 -1.14 -27.87 -17.27
C LEU A 350 -2.52 -28.48 -16.97
N ILE A 351 -3.60 -27.80 -17.34
CA ILE A 351 -4.97 -28.20 -16.99
C ILE A 351 -5.79 -28.27 -18.28
N ALA A 352 -6.38 -29.42 -18.56
CA ALA A 352 -7.19 -29.59 -19.76
C ALA A 352 -8.45 -28.70 -19.72
N ARG A 353 -8.95 -28.31 -20.89
CA ARG A 353 -10.17 -27.49 -20.97
C ARG A 353 -11.35 -28.21 -20.31
N GLY A 354 -12.03 -27.51 -19.39
CA GLY A 354 -13.15 -28.07 -18.62
C GLY A 354 -12.74 -28.90 -17.40
N GLU A 355 -11.45 -29.12 -17.19
CA GLU A 355 -10.91 -29.74 -15.97
C GLU A 355 -10.75 -28.70 -14.85
N THR A 356 -10.81 -29.17 -13.61
CA THR A 356 -10.57 -28.36 -12.42
C THR A 356 -9.75 -29.15 -11.42
N ILE A 357 -8.66 -28.55 -10.95
CA ILE A 357 -7.83 -29.11 -9.89
C ILE A 357 -8.24 -28.46 -8.58
N ASN A 358 -8.88 -29.25 -7.71
CA ASN A 358 -9.26 -28.79 -6.37
C ASN A 358 -8.02 -28.52 -5.52
N THR A 359 -8.03 -27.39 -4.84
CA THR A 359 -6.98 -27.01 -3.90
C THR A 359 -7.55 -26.21 -2.74
N VAL A 360 -6.69 -25.66 -1.90
CA VAL A 360 -7.06 -24.71 -0.84
C VAL A 360 -6.38 -23.38 -1.07
N ALA A 361 -6.92 -22.34 -0.44
CA ALA A 361 -6.35 -21.00 -0.47
C ALA A 361 -6.30 -20.38 0.92
N VAL A 362 -5.42 -19.39 1.06
CA VAL A 362 -5.39 -18.46 2.21
C VAL A 362 -5.70 -17.06 1.70
N SER A 363 -6.17 -16.16 2.56
CA SER A 363 -6.36 -14.76 2.15
C SER A 363 -5.12 -13.92 2.47
N ALA A 364 -4.64 -13.18 1.47
CA ALA A 364 -3.66 -12.12 1.62
C ALA A 364 -4.29 -10.88 2.26
N VAL A 365 -3.56 -10.26 3.19
CA VAL A 365 -4.02 -9.13 3.99
C VAL A 365 -2.94 -8.07 4.05
N LEU A 366 -3.36 -6.82 3.89
CA LEU A 366 -2.53 -5.67 4.19
C LEU A 366 -2.67 -5.32 5.66
N ILE A 367 -1.57 -5.40 6.41
CA ILE A 367 -1.51 -5.10 7.84
C ILE A 367 -0.71 -3.84 8.12
N ALA A 368 -0.95 -3.25 9.29
CA ALA A 368 -0.22 -2.11 9.80
C ALA A 368 0.06 -2.28 11.30
N TYR A 369 1.07 -1.56 11.80
CA TYR A 369 1.18 -1.35 13.24
C TYR A 369 0.07 -0.41 13.71
N ASN A 370 -0.60 -0.77 14.81
CA ASN A 370 -1.64 0.03 15.42
C ASN A 370 -1.03 1.16 16.26
N TRP A 371 -0.52 2.17 15.57
CA TRP A 371 0.02 3.36 16.20
C TRP A 371 -1.09 4.04 17.01
N PRO A 372 -0.85 4.45 18.27
CA PRO A 372 -1.82 5.26 18.99
C PRO A 372 -1.98 6.60 18.27
N LYS A 373 -3.17 7.19 18.33
CA LYS A 373 -3.44 8.53 17.75
C LYS A 373 -2.54 9.64 18.34
N THR A 374 -1.94 9.39 19.50
CA THR A 374 -0.93 10.28 20.11
C THR A 374 0.43 10.22 19.41
N ASN A 375 0.73 9.17 18.64
CA ASN A 375 1.88 9.10 17.74
C ASN A 375 1.46 9.64 16.36
N VAL A 376 1.26 10.96 16.33
CA VAL A 376 0.63 11.69 15.23
C VAL A 376 1.31 11.41 13.89
N ASP A 377 2.64 11.51 13.80
CA ASP A 377 3.37 11.30 12.53
C ASP A 377 3.12 9.91 11.92
N ARG A 378 3.30 8.84 12.72
CA ARG A 378 3.16 7.47 12.23
C ARG A 378 1.71 7.11 11.93
N TYR A 379 0.78 7.58 12.75
CA TYR A 379 -0.65 7.36 12.52
C TYR A 379 -1.11 8.08 11.25
N GLU A 380 -0.81 9.37 11.11
CA GLU A 380 -1.22 10.19 9.96
C GLU A 380 -0.62 9.68 8.65
N ARG A 381 0.59 9.11 8.68
CA ARG A 381 1.21 8.52 7.50
C ARG A 381 0.41 7.34 6.97
N VAL A 382 0.02 6.40 7.84
CA VAL A 382 -0.82 5.24 7.46
C VAL A 382 -2.23 5.69 7.10
N GLN A 383 -2.78 6.73 7.75
CA GLN A 383 -4.04 7.35 7.35
C GLN A 383 -3.96 7.93 5.93
N ARG A 384 -2.91 8.69 5.59
CA ARG A 384 -2.71 9.24 4.25
C ARG A 384 -2.61 8.15 3.19
N PHE A 385 -1.97 7.04 3.51
CA PHE A 385 -1.97 5.85 2.66
C PHE A 385 -3.40 5.35 2.39
N VAL A 386 -4.23 5.21 3.42
CA VAL A 386 -5.63 4.77 3.28
C VAL A 386 -6.42 5.75 2.41
N GLU A 387 -6.30 7.05 2.67
CA GLU A 387 -7.00 8.11 1.92
C GLU A 387 -6.60 8.14 0.44
N ALA A 388 -5.36 7.76 0.11
CA ALA A 388 -4.92 7.63 -1.28
C ALA A 388 -5.32 6.28 -1.90
N PHE A 389 -5.23 5.19 -1.14
CA PHE A 389 -5.43 3.83 -1.63
C PHE A 389 -6.90 3.51 -1.91
N PHE A 390 -7.79 3.80 -0.97
CA PHE A 390 -9.20 3.34 -1.02
C PHE A 390 -10.00 3.93 -2.19
N PRO A 391 -9.88 5.23 -2.54
CA PRO A 391 -10.56 5.77 -3.71
C PRO A 391 -10.06 5.20 -5.05
N LYS A 392 -8.84 4.66 -5.08
CA LYS A 392 -8.16 4.25 -6.32
C LYS A 392 -8.28 2.75 -6.64
N ILE A 393 -9.11 1.97 -5.91
CA ILE A 393 -9.26 0.52 -6.15
C ILE A 393 -9.52 0.16 -7.62
N ALA A 394 -10.35 0.94 -8.32
CA ALA A 394 -10.62 0.71 -9.74
C ALA A 394 -9.38 0.85 -10.65
N GLU A 395 -8.41 1.71 -10.29
CA GLU A 395 -7.16 1.86 -11.05
C GLU A 395 -6.27 0.62 -10.94
N PHE A 396 -6.28 -0.06 -9.79
CA PHE A 396 -5.54 -1.31 -9.61
C PHE A 396 -6.12 -2.48 -10.42
N GLN A 397 -7.38 -2.40 -10.82
CA GLN A 397 -8.07 -3.45 -11.57
C GLN A 397 -7.84 -3.37 -13.09
N LYS A 398 -7.20 -2.28 -13.54
CA LYS A 398 -6.87 -2.05 -14.96
C LYS A 398 -5.52 -2.70 -15.32
N PRO A 399 -5.33 -3.11 -16.59
CA PRO A 399 -4.01 -3.49 -17.08
C PRO A 399 -2.99 -2.34 -16.93
N PRO A 400 -1.69 -2.63 -16.74
CA PRO A 400 -1.05 -3.95 -16.73
C PRO A 400 -0.95 -4.60 -15.33
N ARG A 401 -1.77 -4.16 -14.36
CA ARG A 401 -1.72 -4.61 -12.97
C ARG A 401 -2.10 -6.08 -12.81
N HIS A 402 -1.73 -6.66 -11.67
CA HIS A 402 -2.02 -8.05 -11.38
C HIS A 402 -3.54 -8.31 -11.31
N VAL A 403 -4.02 -9.38 -11.95
CA VAL A 403 -5.46 -9.69 -12.08
C VAL A 403 -6.16 -9.88 -10.73
N LYS A 404 -5.41 -10.30 -9.70
CA LYS A 404 -5.92 -10.47 -8.32
C LYS A 404 -6.42 -9.19 -7.67
N TRP A 405 -6.08 -8.00 -8.16
CA TRP A 405 -6.71 -6.75 -7.70
C TRP A 405 -8.24 -6.73 -7.90
N ARG A 406 -8.76 -7.54 -8.83
CA ARG A 406 -10.20 -7.70 -9.06
C ARG A 406 -10.93 -8.41 -7.92
N GLU A 407 -10.20 -9.11 -7.06
CA GLU A 407 -10.79 -9.77 -5.88
C GLU A 407 -10.91 -8.82 -4.67
N VAL A 408 -10.30 -7.63 -4.73
CA VAL A 408 -10.28 -6.70 -3.59
C VAL A 408 -11.67 -6.12 -3.34
N ASN A 409 -12.19 -6.44 -2.16
CA ASN A 409 -13.40 -5.84 -1.60
C ASN A 409 -13.06 -5.17 -0.27
N LEU A 410 -13.03 -3.83 -0.25
CA LEU A 410 -12.68 -3.06 0.95
C LEU A 410 -13.65 -3.27 2.12
N THR A 411 -14.91 -3.60 1.84
CA THR A 411 -15.92 -3.84 2.89
C THR A 411 -15.69 -5.18 3.60
N ALA A 412 -14.94 -6.11 2.99
CA ALA A 412 -14.67 -7.41 3.58
C ALA A 412 -13.98 -7.27 4.95
N THR A 413 -14.58 -7.92 5.95
CA THR A 413 -14.08 -7.94 7.32
C THR A 413 -13.21 -9.16 7.57
N LEU A 414 -12.23 -9.03 8.46
CA LEU A 414 -11.41 -10.15 8.91
C LEU A 414 -11.82 -10.57 10.34
N PRO A 415 -12.50 -11.72 10.52
CA PRO A 415 -13.04 -12.12 11.83
C PRO A 415 -11.99 -12.15 12.95
N GLY A 416 -12.32 -11.51 14.08
CA GLY A 416 -11.46 -11.41 15.26
C GLY A 416 -10.25 -10.47 15.11
N TRP A 417 -10.14 -9.73 14.02
CA TRP A 417 -9.12 -8.71 13.82
C TRP A 417 -9.75 -7.33 13.77
N LYS A 418 -9.07 -6.34 14.36
CA LYS A 418 -9.48 -4.94 14.32
C LYS A 418 -8.98 -4.31 13.01
N ARG A 419 -9.86 -3.61 12.28
CA ARG A 419 -9.46 -2.77 11.14
C ARG A 419 -8.78 -1.51 11.67
N PHE A 420 -7.76 -1.03 10.98
CA PHE A 420 -7.13 0.26 11.31
C PHE A 420 -8.20 1.37 11.35
N ASP A 421 -8.17 2.19 12.41
CA ASP A 421 -9.25 3.13 12.71
C ASP A 421 -9.54 4.10 11.55
N ALA A 422 -8.51 4.63 10.88
CA ALA A 422 -8.69 5.51 9.74
C ALA A 422 -9.29 4.80 8.52
N ALA A 423 -8.95 3.52 8.30
CA ALA A 423 -9.55 2.71 7.25
C ALA A 423 -11.03 2.41 7.54
N GLN A 424 -11.38 2.16 8.80
CA GLN A 424 -12.77 2.00 9.19
C GLN A 424 -13.55 3.31 9.02
N ALA A 425 -13.01 4.43 9.52
CA ALA A 425 -13.66 5.74 9.41
C ALA A 425 -13.89 6.17 7.95
N TRP A 426 -12.92 5.90 7.06
CA TRP A 426 -13.09 6.16 5.63
C TRP A 426 -14.29 5.39 5.06
N LEU A 427 -14.42 4.09 5.39
CA LEU A 427 -15.52 3.25 4.91
C LEU A 427 -16.87 3.72 5.48
N ASP A 428 -16.92 4.07 6.76
CA ASP A 428 -18.15 4.57 7.38
C ASP A 428 -18.65 5.85 6.69
N GLN A 429 -17.74 6.72 6.27
CA GLN A 429 -18.06 7.98 5.59
C GLN A 429 -18.44 7.81 4.11
N HIS A 430 -17.79 6.89 3.39
CA HIS A 430 -17.91 6.79 1.92
C HIS A 430 -18.78 5.63 1.45
N VAL A 431 -19.02 4.64 2.30
CA VAL A 431 -19.81 3.44 1.99
C VAL A 431 -21.02 3.34 2.93
N GLY A 432 -20.96 3.95 4.12
CA GLY A 432 -22.01 3.91 5.14
C GLY A 432 -23.26 4.78 4.89
N GLY A 433 -23.37 5.45 3.74
CA GLY A 433 -24.58 6.20 3.36
C GLY A 433 -25.77 5.34 2.93
N ASP A 434 -25.54 4.06 2.61
CA ASP A 434 -26.57 3.15 2.05
C ASP A 434 -27.01 2.02 3.01
N THR A 435 -26.72 2.11 4.31
CA THR A 435 -27.08 1.04 5.26
C THR A 435 -28.36 1.29 6.06
N ASN A 436 -29.16 2.31 5.73
CA ASN A 436 -30.49 2.53 6.34
C ASN A 436 -31.67 2.68 5.35
N GLY A 437 -31.53 2.27 4.08
CA GLY A 437 -32.61 2.42 3.09
C GLY A 437 -32.68 1.37 1.97
N GLY A 438 -32.07 0.20 2.14
CA GLY A 438 -31.89 -0.77 1.05
C GLY A 438 -32.30 -2.22 1.35
N LEU A 439 -33.12 -2.47 2.36
CA LEU A 439 -33.77 -3.77 2.57
C LEU A 439 -35.27 -3.66 2.22
N SER A 440 -35.59 -3.42 0.94
CA SER A 440 -36.88 -3.81 0.34
C SER A 440 -37.05 -3.48 -1.16
N ALA A 441 -36.26 -2.61 -1.79
CA ALA A 441 -36.59 -2.12 -3.14
C ALA A 441 -35.94 -2.87 -4.34
N GLY A 442 -35.02 -3.82 -4.11
CA GLY A 442 -34.33 -4.57 -5.19
C GLY A 442 -34.94 -5.95 -5.50
N ALA A 443 -35.83 -6.46 -4.65
CA ALA A 443 -36.40 -7.81 -4.79
C ALA A 443 -37.78 -7.82 -5.48
N GLU A 444 -38.44 -6.68 -5.67
CA GLU A 444 -39.77 -6.62 -6.31
C GLU A 444 -39.75 -6.18 -7.78
N GLN A 445 -38.69 -5.51 -8.26
CA GLN A 445 -38.58 -5.14 -9.68
C GLN A 445 -38.02 -6.23 -10.61
N ALA A 446 -37.45 -7.32 -10.05
CA ALA A 446 -37.07 -8.52 -10.80
C ALA A 446 -38.21 -9.57 -10.90
N ALA A 447 -39.29 -9.39 -10.14
CA ALA A 447 -40.46 -10.28 -10.15
C ALA A 447 -41.59 -9.78 -11.09
N GLY A 448 -41.67 -8.47 -11.37
CA GLY A 448 -42.72 -7.88 -12.22
C GLY A 448 -42.48 -7.96 -13.73
N SER A 449 -41.26 -8.28 -14.17
CA SER A 449 -40.87 -8.26 -15.60
C SER A 449 -40.82 -9.66 -16.25
N ARG A 450 -41.26 -10.71 -15.54
CA ARG A 450 -41.40 -12.08 -16.08
C ARG A 450 -42.84 -12.48 -16.44
N GLN A 451 -43.80 -11.55 -16.43
CA GLN A 451 -45.21 -11.85 -16.73
C GLN A 451 -45.75 -11.19 -18.01
N ALA A 452 -44.89 -10.64 -18.87
CA ALA A 452 -45.29 -10.03 -20.14
C ALA A 452 -44.35 -10.41 -21.30
N ALA A 453 -44.13 -11.71 -21.52
CA ALA A 453 -43.53 -12.22 -22.76
C ALA A 453 -43.82 -13.71 -22.93
N ALA A 454 -45.10 -14.09 -23.02
CA ALA A 454 -45.51 -15.42 -23.43
C ALA A 454 -46.85 -15.36 -24.17
N SER A 455 -46.82 -14.98 -25.44
CA SER A 455 -47.79 -15.44 -26.44
C SER A 455 -47.12 -15.45 -27.80
N THR A 456 -47.28 -16.57 -28.51
CA THR A 456 -46.63 -16.97 -29.78
C THR A 456 -45.19 -17.45 -29.56
N GLY A 457 -44.81 -18.72 -29.73
CA GLY A 457 -45.45 -19.87 -30.34
C GLY A 457 -44.43 -20.55 -31.26
N VAL A 458 -44.21 -21.86 -31.03
CA VAL A 458 -43.64 -22.88 -31.95
C VAL A 458 -42.24 -23.44 -31.60
N SER A 459 -42.28 -24.67 -31.06
CA SER A 459 -41.44 -25.91 -31.18
C SER A 459 -40.02 -25.85 -31.77
N ALA A 460 -39.04 -26.71 -31.44
CA ALA A 460 -38.88 -27.86 -30.54
C ALA A 460 -37.38 -28.23 -30.51
N GLY A 461 -36.89 -28.90 -29.46
CA GLY A 461 -35.56 -29.51 -29.44
C GLY A 461 -35.08 -29.89 -28.02
N SER A 462 -35.15 -31.19 -27.73
CA SER A 462 -34.90 -31.88 -26.46
C SER A 462 -33.50 -31.73 -25.85
N GLY A 463 -33.43 -31.61 -24.52
CA GLY A 463 -32.22 -31.84 -23.72
C GLY A 463 -32.49 -31.76 -22.21
N THR A 464 -32.57 -32.90 -21.55
CA THR A 464 -32.85 -33.08 -20.11
C THR A 464 -31.76 -32.43 -19.26
N THR A 465 -32.09 -31.41 -18.46
CA THR A 465 -31.19 -30.77 -17.50
C THR A 465 -31.20 -31.52 -16.16
N LEU A 466 -30.02 -31.94 -15.72
CA LEU A 466 -29.75 -32.44 -14.36
C LEU A 466 -29.91 -31.29 -13.33
N PRO A 467 -30.30 -31.58 -12.07
CA PRO A 467 -30.50 -30.54 -11.07
C PRO A 467 -29.17 -29.92 -10.63
N ASP A 468 -29.15 -28.59 -10.59
CA ASP A 468 -28.01 -27.77 -10.17
C ASP A 468 -27.66 -28.00 -8.69
N ARG A 469 -26.61 -28.79 -8.43
CA ARG A 469 -26.06 -29.09 -7.10
C ARG A 469 -25.67 -27.82 -6.32
N SER A 470 -25.44 -26.69 -6.99
CA SER A 470 -25.11 -25.42 -6.33
C SER A 470 -26.30 -24.86 -5.52
N THR A 471 -27.52 -25.08 -6.00
CA THR A 471 -28.74 -24.63 -5.33
C THR A 471 -29.02 -25.45 -4.06
N ALA A 472 -28.71 -26.74 -4.08
CA ALA A 472 -28.86 -27.62 -2.92
C ALA A 472 -27.90 -27.25 -1.78
N LEU A 473 -26.63 -26.97 -2.10
CA LEU A 473 -25.62 -26.56 -1.11
C LEU A 473 -25.91 -25.17 -0.51
N TYR A 474 -26.42 -24.24 -1.33
CA TYR A 474 -26.85 -22.93 -0.84
C TYR A 474 -28.07 -23.02 0.08
N GLN A 475 -29.03 -23.89 -0.24
CA GLN A 475 -30.18 -24.17 0.63
C GLN A 475 -29.77 -24.83 1.95
N GLU A 476 -28.76 -25.71 1.92
CA GLU A 476 -28.20 -26.33 3.13
C GLU A 476 -27.49 -25.31 4.03
N PHE A 477 -26.74 -24.39 3.44
CA PHE A 477 -26.13 -23.24 4.13
C PHE A 477 -27.18 -22.32 4.79
N LEU A 478 -28.29 -22.04 4.11
CA LEU A 478 -29.38 -21.22 4.67
C LEU A 478 -30.08 -21.92 5.84
N ARG A 479 -30.31 -23.24 5.76
CA ARG A 479 -30.88 -24.03 6.88
C ARG A 479 -29.92 -24.11 8.07
N TRP A 480 -28.63 -24.28 7.82
CA TRP A 480 -27.59 -24.25 8.85
C TRP A 480 -27.57 -22.90 9.59
N ARG A 481 -27.73 -21.78 8.86
CA ARG A 481 -27.77 -20.43 9.45
C ARG A 481 -28.99 -20.20 10.35
N GLN A 482 -30.15 -20.75 9.98
CA GLN A 482 -31.38 -20.65 10.81
C GLN A 482 -31.30 -21.49 12.09
N ALA A 483 -30.57 -22.61 12.07
CA ALA A 483 -30.45 -23.50 13.22
C ALA A 483 -29.55 -22.98 14.36
N ARG A 484 -28.77 -21.90 14.13
CA ARG A 484 -27.81 -21.36 15.12
C ARG A 484 -28.10 -19.92 15.57
N GLY A 485 -29.28 -19.39 15.26
CA GLY A 485 -29.74 -18.11 15.78
C GLY A 485 -30.33 -18.20 17.18
N LYS A 486 -29.49 -18.46 18.20
CA LYS A 486 -29.64 -17.99 19.60
C LYS A 486 -28.28 -17.90 20.26
#